data_AF-A0A818MPA2-F1
#
_entry.id   AF-A0A818MPA2-F1
#
_cell.length_a   1.000
_cell.length_b   1.000
_cell.length_c   1.000
_cell.angle_alpha   90.00
_cell.angle_beta   90.00
_cell.angle_gamma   90.00
#
_symmetry.space_group_name_H-M   'P 1'
#
loop_
_entity.id
_entity.type
_entity.pdbx_description
1 polymer ?
#
loop_
_entity_poly.entity_id
_entity_poly.type
_entity_poly.pdbx_seq_one_letter_code
_entity_poly.pdbx_strand_id
1 'polypeptide(L)'
;MVLSSLKKAHEDMIDQLSSELSTAMETFTVPFTEPDILTDQPTPTSMSIDETINIVLLGETGVGKSTFINAFANYLTFNTLEEAEAGQSVVLIPVSFMITVGDNFEEHIVKFGGVDDSNNEDFDHPGHSVTQHCKSYIFNLNDSDQRKLCIIDTPGFGDTRGIEQDDLNMEHILEYVNNLTHINAICFLLKPNESKLHIYYRLCLNQLFSVLDQNNVKKVIVCFTNSRSTFYTPGDTAPLLKQMLRSLAIGDVPFKKENTFCFDSESFRYLVALQNGINFSELDRQEYEMSWIKSVHDSKRLIEYICKELANRCIQQE
;
A
#
# COMPACT_ATOMS: atom_id res chain seq x y z
N MET A 1 -37.03 10.90 -12.45
CA MET A 1 -36.85 11.94 -11.41
C MET A 1 -35.83 11.49 -10.35
N VAL A 2 -35.96 10.32 -9.74
CA VAL A 2 -34.97 9.81 -8.75
C VAL A 2 -33.60 9.49 -9.37
N LEU A 3 -33.56 8.78 -10.50
CA LEU A 3 -32.31 8.43 -11.21
C LEU A 3 -31.53 9.65 -11.71
N SER A 4 -32.24 10.68 -12.20
CA SER A 4 -31.62 11.94 -12.63
C SER A 4 -31.04 12.73 -11.47
N SER A 5 -31.65 12.64 -10.28
CA SER A 5 -31.14 13.28 -9.06
C SER A 5 -29.93 12.55 -8.49
N LEU A 6 -29.87 11.22 -8.60
CA LEU A 6 -28.70 10.42 -8.21
C LEU A 6 -27.51 10.66 -9.13
N LYS A 7 -27.74 10.70 -10.45
CA LYS A 7 -26.68 10.99 -11.43
C LYS A 7 -26.07 12.38 -11.20
N LYS A 8 -26.91 13.38 -10.96
CA LYS A 8 -26.47 14.74 -10.64
C LYS A 8 -25.67 14.81 -9.33
N ALA A 9 -26.12 14.13 -8.28
CA ALA A 9 -25.38 14.10 -7.02
C ALA A 9 -24.01 13.40 -7.14
N HIS A 10 -23.89 12.41 -8.03
CA HIS A 10 -22.62 11.75 -8.34
C HIS A 10 -21.67 12.67 -9.12
N GLU A 11 -22.18 13.36 -10.15
CA GLU A 11 -21.44 14.38 -10.91
C GLU A 11 -20.96 15.53 -10.01
N ASP A 12 -21.84 16.08 -9.17
CA ASP A 12 -21.51 17.15 -8.21
C ASP A 12 -20.44 16.70 -7.18
N MET A 13 -20.45 15.43 -6.76
CA MET A 13 -19.44 14.86 -5.85
C MET A 13 -18.08 14.69 -6.54
N ILE A 14 -18.06 14.26 -7.80
CA ILE A 14 -16.83 14.15 -8.61
C ILE A 14 -16.24 15.54 -8.82
N ASP A 15 -17.04 16.53 -9.19
CA ASP A 15 -16.57 17.91 -9.40
C ASP A 15 -16.01 18.52 -8.12
N GLN A 16 -16.64 18.26 -6.97
CA GLN A 16 -16.14 18.74 -5.68
C GLN A 16 -14.81 18.06 -5.32
N LEU A 17 -14.70 16.73 -5.47
CA LEU A 17 -13.44 16.01 -5.25
C LEU A 17 -12.35 16.48 -6.22
N SER A 18 -12.70 16.73 -7.50
CA SER A 18 -11.79 17.21 -8.53
C SER A 18 -11.32 18.63 -8.27
N SER A 19 -12.16 19.51 -7.72
CA SER A 19 -11.79 20.88 -7.33
C SER A 19 -10.89 20.89 -6.08
N GLU A 20 -11.19 20.05 -5.10
CA GLU A 20 -10.34 19.84 -3.92
C GLU A 20 -8.98 19.25 -4.33
N LEU A 21 -8.96 18.28 -5.25
CA LEU A 21 -7.76 17.71 -5.86
C LEU A 21 -6.96 18.77 -6.66
N SER A 22 -7.61 19.57 -7.51
CA SER A 22 -6.93 20.60 -8.30
C SER A 22 -6.25 21.65 -7.41
N THR A 23 -6.90 22.03 -6.31
CA THR A 23 -6.34 22.97 -5.32
C THR A 23 -5.15 22.34 -4.58
N ALA A 24 -5.18 21.03 -4.33
CA ALA A 24 -4.06 20.28 -3.75
C ALA A 24 -2.96 19.91 -4.77
N MET A 25 -3.26 19.94 -6.07
CA MET A 25 -2.32 19.62 -7.16
C MET A 25 -1.45 20.80 -7.57
N GLU A 26 -1.90 22.05 -7.37
CA GLU A 26 -1.06 23.24 -7.60
C GLU A 26 0.19 23.29 -6.69
N THR A 27 0.23 22.48 -5.62
CA THR A 27 1.39 22.33 -4.72
C THR A 27 2.22 21.07 -4.95
N PHE A 28 1.78 20.13 -5.79
CA PHE A 28 2.44 18.84 -6.02
C PHE A 28 2.26 18.39 -7.48
N THR A 29 3.07 18.96 -8.37
CA THR A 29 3.33 18.39 -9.70
C THR A 29 4.79 17.96 -9.73
N VAL A 30 5.02 16.64 -9.80
CA VAL A 30 6.34 16.03 -9.66
C VAL A 30 6.71 15.34 -10.98
N PRO A 31 7.85 15.67 -11.61
CA PRO A 31 8.45 14.81 -12.61
C PRO A 31 9.07 13.59 -11.92
N PHE A 32 8.68 12.38 -12.31
CA PHE A 32 9.22 11.15 -11.74
C PHE A 32 10.46 10.67 -12.50
N THR A 33 11.46 10.20 -11.77
CA THR A 33 12.61 9.41 -12.26
C THR A 33 12.44 7.96 -11.83
N GLU A 34 12.82 6.99 -12.68
CA GLU A 34 12.67 5.55 -12.38
C GLU A 34 13.20 5.20 -10.97
N PRO A 35 12.48 4.35 -10.20
CA PRO A 35 12.87 4.05 -8.84
C PRO A 35 14.06 3.07 -8.83
N ASP A 36 15.07 3.38 -8.03
CA ASP A 36 16.21 2.48 -7.82
C ASP A 36 15.77 1.28 -6.98
N ILE A 37 15.89 0.07 -7.53
CA ILE A 37 15.69 -1.19 -6.80
C ILE A 37 17.02 -1.58 -6.14
N LEU A 38 17.13 -1.43 -4.82
CA LEU A 38 18.27 -1.94 -4.08
C LEU A 38 18.04 -3.40 -3.69
N THR A 39 18.87 -4.29 -4.22
CA THR A 39 18.81 -5.75 -3.97
C THR A 39 19.67 -6.21 -2.79
N ASP A 40 20.47 -5.33 -2.19
CA ASP A 40 21.41 -5.68 -1.12
C ASP A 40 21.07 -5.02 0.22
N GLN A 41 21.45 -5.71 1.31
CA GLN A 41 21.38 -5.22 2.68
C GLN A 41 22.01 -3.81 2.79
N PRO A 42 21.40 -2.87 3.53
CA PRO A 42 21.94 -1.52 3.64
C PRO A 42 23.33 -1.56 4.28
N THR A 43 24.37 -1.20 3.51
CA THR A 43 25.70 -0.96 4.06
C THR A 43 25.66 0.28 4.95
N PRO A 44 26.16 0.21 6.20
CA PRO A 44 26.13 1.33 7.13
C PRO A 44 27.14 2.38 6.65
N THR A 45 26.64 3.35 5.88
CA THR A 45 27.44 4.50 5.44
C THR A 45 26.93 5.70 6.22
N SER A 46 27.79 6.22 7.10
CA SER A 46 27.49 7.37 7.96
C SER A 46 27.20 8.61 7.11
N MET A 47 25.93 9.00 7.01
CA MET A 47 25.51 10.36 6.65
C MET A 47 24.39 10.83 7.59
N SER A 48 24.39 12.13 7.83
CA SER A 48 23.61 12.86 8.84
C SER A 48 22.10 12.68 8.71
N ILE A 49 21.41 12.52 9.85
CA ILE A 49 19.93 12.59 10.07
C ILE A 49 19.14 12.56 8.74
N ASP A 50 18.87 11.33 8.31
CA ASP A 50 18.57 10.84 6.96
C ASP A 50 17.46 11.59 6.17
N GLU A 51 17.77 11.91 4.91
CA GLU A 51 16.81 12.37 3.88
C GLU A 51 15.80 11.28 3.46
N THR A 52 16.00 10.04 3.92
CA THR A 52 15.19 8.88 3.52
C THR A 52 14.13 8.56 4.58
N ILE A 53 12.87 8.47 4.16
CA ILE A 53 11.73 8.07 4.98
C ILE A 53 11.51 6.56 4.81
N ASN A 54 11.86 5.76 5.80
CA ASN A 54 11.66 4.31 5.81
C ASN A 54 10.25 3.95 6.31
N ILE A 55 9.48 3.28 5.43
CA ILE A 55 8.16 2.72 5.70
C ILE A 55 8.25 1.20 5.61
N VAL A 56 7.90 0.50 6.69
CA VAL A 56 7.80 -0.97 6.68
C VAL A 56 6.35 -1.38 6.42
N LEU A 57 6.09 -2.17 5.37
CA LEU A 57 4.78 -2.77 5.15
C LEU A 57 4.68 -4.09 5.90
N LEU A 58 3.59 -4.33 6.63
CA LEU A 58 3.31 -5.58 7.34
C LEU A 58 1.87 -5.99 7.14
N GLY A 59 1.60 -7.28 7.05
CA GLY A 59 0.24 -7.80 6.88
C GLY A 59 0.26 -9.22 6.35
N GLU A 60 -0.90 -9.89 6.35
CA GLU A 60 -0.98 -11.29 5.93
C GLU A 60 -0.53 -11.51 4.48
N THR A 61 -0.16 -12.75 4.18
CA THR A 61 0.04 -13.20 2.81
C THR A 61 -1.24 -12.98 2.00
N GLY A 62 -1.12 -12.38 0.82
CA GLY A 62 -2.28 -12.05 -0.02
C GLY A 62 -3.11 -10.84 0.44
N VAL A 63 -2.65 -10.04 1.42
CA VAL A 63 -3.28 -8.77 1.78
C VAL A 63 -3.03 -7.67 0.72
N GLY A 64 -2.10 -7.88 -0.21
CA GLY A 64 -1.80 -6.96 -1.32
C GLY A 64 -0.65 -5.98 -1.07
N LYS A 65 0.37 -6.33 -0.27
CA LYS A 65 1.54 -5.46 0.01
C LYS A 65 2.29 -5.10 -1.28
N SER A 66 2.72 -6.10 -2.05
CA SER A 66 3.46 -5.91 -3.31
C SER A 66 2.60 -5.22 -4.37
N THR A 67 1.31 -5.58 -4.45
CA THR A 67 0.35 -4.90 -5.33
C THR A 67 0.16 -3.42 -4.95
N PHE A 68 0.15 -3.11 -3.65
CA PHE A 68 0.10 -1.73 -3.16
C PHE A 68 1.34 -0.95 -3.61
N ILE A 69 2.55 -1.52 -3.52
CA ILE A 69 3.78 -0.85 -3.98
C ILE A 69 3.71 -0.51 -5.47
N ASN A 70 3.31 -1.46 -6.31
CA ASN A 70 3.14 -1.22 -7.74
C ASN A 70 2.07 -0.16 -8.03
N ALA A 71 0.91 -0.23 -7.35
CA ALA A 71 -0.14 0.75 -7.51
C ALA A 71 0.33 2.15 -7.08
N PHE A 72 1.00 2.24 -5.94
CA PHE A 72 1.57 3.48 -5.39
C PHE A 72 2.59 4.10 -6.33
N ALA A 73 3.45 3.31 -6.98
CA ALA A 73 4.37 3.79 -8.01
C ALA A 73 3.64 4.51 -9.16
N ASN A 74 2.54 3.93 -9.65
CA ASN A 74 1.73 4.54 -10.71
C ASN A 74 1.00 5.79 -10.21
N TYR A 75 0.49 5.79 -8.98
CA TYR A 75 -0.20 6.94 -8.37
C TYR A 75 0.72 8.15 -8.14
N LEU A 76 2.03 7.90 -7.95
CA LEU A 76 3.04 8.96 -7.88
C LEU A 76 3.50 9.43 -9.26
N THR A 77 3.39 8.57 -10.28
CA THR A 77 3.86 8.87 -11.64
C THR A 77 2.83 9.63 -12.47
N PHE A 78 1.56 9.26 -12.36
CA PHE A 78 0.48 9.80 -13.20
C PHE A 78 -0.56 10.53 -12.34
N ASN A 79 -1.03 11.69 -12.79
CA ASN A 79 -2.01 12.46 -12.04
C ASN A 79 -3.43 11.93 -12.24
N THR A 80 -3.72 11.42 -13.44
CA THR A 80 -5.05 10.93 -13.83
C THR A 80 -4.97 9.52 -14.38
N LEU A 81 -6.10 8.80 -14.36
CA LEU A 81 -6.18 7.48 -14.98
C LEU A 81 -5.94 7.58 -16.50
N GLU A 82 -6.47 8.62 -17.15
CA GLU A 82 -6.27 8.87 -18.59
C GLU A 82 -4.78 9.01 -18.96
N GLU A 83 -4.00 9.75 -18.15
CA GLU A 83 -2.54 9.84 -18.32
C GLU A 83 -1.87 8.48 -18.16
N ALA A 84 -2.30 7.68 -17.18
CA ALA A 84 -1.75 6.36 -16.92
C ALA A 84 -2.10 5.35 -18.03
N GLU A 85 -3.29 5.46 -18.64
CA GLU A 85 -3.73 4.66 -19.79
C GLU A 85 -2.93 5.00 -21.06
N ALA A 86 -2.64 6.29 -21.28
CA ALA A 86 -1.84 6.75 -22.41
C ALA A 86 -0.33 6.46 -22.23
N GLY A 87 0.10 6.31 -20.98
CA GLY A 87 1.49 6.02 -20.61
C GLY A 87 1.81 4.53 -20.53
N GLN A 88 3.06 4.24 -20.14
CA GLN A 88 3.48 2.90 -19.78
C GLN A 88 3.41 2.74 -18.26
N SER A 89 2.54 1.84 -17.78
CA SER A 89 2.45 1.46 -16.38
C SER A 89 3.80 1.09 -15.78
N VAL A 90 4.05 1.60 -14.58
CA VAL A 90 5.24 1.31 -13.79
C VAL A 90 5.01 0.01 -13.03
N VAL A 91 5.81 -1.02 -13.28
CA VAL A 91 5.71 -2.30 -12.55
C VAL A 91 7.08 -2.68 -12.01
N LEU A 92 7.22 -2.54 -10.69
CA LEU A 92 8.46 -2.75 -9.93
C LEU A 92 8.59 -4.18 -9.43
N ILE A 93 7.46 -4.81 -9.18
CA ILE A 93 7.35 -6.17 -8.66
C ILE A 93 6.56 -6.97 -9.69
N PRO A 94 7.05 -8.13 -10.18
CA PRO A 94 6.29 -8.94 -11.11
C PRO A 94 4.91 -9.29 -10.52
N VAL A 95 3.88 -9.25 -11.37
CA VAL A 95 2.50 -9.51 -10.96
C VAL A 95 1.87 -10.58 -11.85
N SER A 96 1.09 -11.45 -11.22
CA SER A 96 0.29 -12.48 -11.89
C SER A 96 -1.07 -12.56 -11.21
N PHE A 97 -2.14 -12.28 -11.93
CA PHE A 97 -3.50 -12.37 -11.40
C PHE A 97 -4.50 -12.82 -12.46
N MET A 98 -5.57 -13.46 -11.99
CA MET A 98 -6.73 -13.77 -12.82
C MET A 98 -7.70 -12.57 -12.82
N ILE A 99 -8.26 -12.27 -13.97
CA ILE A 99 -9.40 -11.37 -14.13
C ILE A 99 -10.47 -12.05 -14.98
N THR A 100 -11.73 -11.84 -14.62
CA THR A 100 -12.87 -12.33 -15.39
C THR A 100 -13.58 -11.17 -16.08
N VAL A 101 -13.87 -11.30 -17.37
CA VAL A 101 -14.49 -10.23 -18.17
C VAL A 101 -15.77 -10.71 -18.85
N GLY A 102 -16.74 -9.80 -18.94
CA GLY A 102 -18.00 -10.02 -19.64
C GLY A 102 -18.96 -10.98 -18.92
N ASP A 103 -20.17 -11.09 -19.47
CA ASP A 103 -21.27 -11.88 -18.89
C ASP A 103 -21.01 -13.39 -18.90
N ASN A 104 -20.06 -13.85 -19.72
CA ASN A 104 -19.67 -15.26 -19.83
C ASN A 104 -18.54 -15.64 -18.86
N PHE A 105 -18.08 -14.71 -18.02
CA PHE A 105 -16.98 -14.90 -17.08
C PHE A 105 -15.70 -15.39 -17.78
N GLU A 106 -15.32 -14.75 -18.89
CA GLU A 106 -14.11 -15.11 -19.64
C GLU A 106 -12.88 -14.91 -18.74
N GLU A 107 -12.15 -15.99 -18.47
CA GLU A 107 -10.98 -15.97 -17.59
C GLU A 107 -9.73 -15.57 -18.35
N HIS A 108 -9.05 -14.54 -17.86
CA HIS A 108 -7.76 -14.09 -18.37
C HIS A 108 -6.72 -14.13 -17.25
N ILE A 109 -5.58 -14.75 -17.53
CA ILE A 109 -4.41 -14.67 -16.65
C ILE A 109 -3.55 -13.51 -17.15
N VAL A 110 -3.49 -12.45 -16.35
CA VAL A 110 -2.64 -11.29 -16.59
C VAL A 110 -1.29 -11.53 -15.93
N LYS A 111 -0.20 -11.37 -16.68
CA LYS A 111 1.17 -11.42 -16.18
C LYS A 111 1.94 -10.20 -16.65
N PHE A 112 2.70 -9.58 -15.75
CA PHE A 112 3.52 -8.42 -16.08
C PHE A 112 4.75 -8.34 -15.18
N GLY A 113 5.86 -7.84 -15.72
CA GLY A 113 7.18 -7.95 -15.11
C GLY A 113 7.79 -9.31 -15.45
N GLY A 114 9.04 -9.33 -15.92
CA GLY A 114 9.76 -10.58 -16.15
C GLY A 114 9.89 -11.37 -14.85
N VAL A 115 10.12 -12.68 -14.94
CA VAL A 115 10.60 -13.46 -13.79
C VAL A 115 11.91 -12.80 -13.37
N ASP A 116 11.89 -12.08 -12.26
CA ASP A 116 13.12 -11.54 -11.67
C ASP A 116 14.03 -12.75 -11.40
N ASP A 117 15.30 -12.69 -11.81
CA ASP A 117 16.27 -13.79 -11.56
C ASP A 117 16.40 -14.09 -10.05
N SER A 118 15.88 -13.20 -9.21
CA SER A 118 15.81 -13.32 -7.75
C SER A 118 14.80 -14.34 -7.21
N ASN A 119 13.77 -14.76 -7.97
CA ASN A 119 12.66 -15.62 -7.49
C ASN A 119 12.03 -15.15 -6.16
N ASN A 120 12.05 -13.84 -5.86
CA ASN A 120 11.57 -13.32 -4.57
C ASN A 120 10.05 -13.28 -4.43
N GLU A 121 9.32 -13.57 -5.50
CA GLU A 121 7.85 -13.65 -5.52
C GLU A 121 7.42 -15.04 -5.95
N ASP A 122 6.62 -15.69 -5.10
CA ASP A 122 5.96 -16.96 -5.42
C ASP A 122 4.54 -16.68 -5.92
N PHE A 123 4.23 -17.25 -7.09
CA PHE A 123 2.98 -17.10 -7.84
C PHE A 123 2.23 -18.41 -8.02
N ASP A 124 2.47 -19.42 -7.18
CA ASP A 124 1.82 -20.74 -7.26
C ASP A 124 0.28 -20.63 -7.30
N HIS A 125 -0.29 -19.51 -6.82
CA HIS A 125 -1.72 -19.22 -6.85
C HIS A 125 -1.97 -17.88 -7.57
N PRO A 126 -2.77 -17.84 -8.66
CA PRO A 126 -3.09 -16.61 -9.37
C PRO A 126 -3.71 -15.56 -8.43
N GLY A 127 -3.14 -14.34 -8.40
CA GLY A 127 -3.66 -13.23 -7.58
C GLY A 127 -3.02 -13.09 -6.21
N HIS A 128 -2.08 -13.95 -5.84
CA HIS A 128 -1.31 -13.84 -4.61
C HIS A 128 0.17 -13.63 -4.94
N SER A 129 0.70 -12.45 -4.60
CA SER A 129 2.13 -12.21 -4.51
C SER A 129 2.58 -12.67 -3.13
N VAL A 130 3.47 -13.66 -3.06
CA VAL A 130 4.05 -14.13 -1.81
C VAL A 130 5.54 -13.80 -1.81
N THR A 131 5.86 -12.65 -1.21
CA THR A 131 7.22 -12.17 -0.99
C THR A 131 8.01 -13.12 -0.09
N GLN A 132 9.18 -13.57 -0.56
CA GLN A 132 10.03 -14.53 0.16
C GLN A 132 11.02 -13.86 1.12
N HIS A 133 11.56 -12.72 0.71
CA HIS A 133 12.51 -11.91 1.49
C HIS A 133 12.15 -10.43 1.45
N CYS A 134 12.48 -9.71 2.51
CA CYS A 134 12.29 -8.26 2.58
C CYS A 134 13.05 -7.53 1.46
N LYS A 135 12.41 -6.58 0.79
CA LYS A 135 13.00 -5.81 -0.31
C LYS A 135 12.61 -4.34 -0.22
N SER A 136 13.55 -3.45 -0.53
CA SER A 136 13.35 -2.00 -0.45
C SER A 136 13.11 -1.39 -1.83
N TYR A 137 12.13 -0.49 -1.90
CA TYR A 137 11.74 0.25 -3.10
C TYR A 137 11.83 1.75 -2.81
N ILE A 138 12.68 2.46 -3.56
CA ILE A 138 12.97 3.88 -3.30
C ILE A 138 12.21 4.75 -4.30
N PHE A 139 11.45 5.71 -3.79
CA PHE A 139 10.73 6.72 -4.56
C PHE A 139 11.27 8.11 -4.25
N ASN A 140 11.51 8.92 -5.28
CA ASN A 140 11.87 10.33 -5.10
C ASN A 140 10.59 11.15 -4.91
N LEU A 141 10.43 11.78 -3.74
CA LEU A 141 9.19 12.51 -3.43
C LEU A 141 9.08 13.86 -4.16
N ASN A 142 10.21 14.51 -4.47
CA ASN A 142 10.32 15.77 -5.21
C ASN A 142 11.75 15.95 -5.75
N ASP A 143 11.91 16.48 -6.96
CA ASP A 143 13.23 16.81 -7.55
C ASP A 143 13.98 17.91 -6.76
N SER A 144 13.26 18.77 -6.05
CA SER A 144 13.81 19.92 -5.34
C SER A 144 14.18 19.65 -3.88
N ASP A 145 13.61 18.61 -3.27
CA ASP A 145 13.56 18.46 -1.81
C ASP A 145 14.51 17.37 -1.27
N GLN A 146 15.23 16.67 -2.16
CA GLN A 146 16.15 15.53 -1.91
C GLN A 146 15.61 14.37 -1.05
N ARG A 147 14.39 14.48 -0.52
CA ARG A 147 13.75 13.47 0.33
C ARG A 147 13.35 12.26 -0.48
N LYS A 148 13.80 11.10 0.00
CA LYS A 148 13.51 9.79 -0.56
C LYS A 148 12.49 9.07 0.30
N LEU A 149 11.58 8.33 -0.31
CA LEU A 149 10.68 7.43 0.38
C LEU A 149 11.14 6.00 0.11
N CYS A 150 11.52 5.27 1.15
CA CYS A 150 11.88 3.86 1.05
C CYS A 150 10.71 3.03 1.58
N ILE A 151 10.05 2.28 0.72
CA ILE A 151 9.02 1.32 1.11
C ILE A 151 9.66 -0.06 1.16
N ILE A 152 9.59 -0.69 2.33
CA ILE A 152 10.13 -2.02 2.58
C ILE A 152 8.97 -3.01 2.48
N ASP A 153 8.95 -3.78 1.40
CA ASP A 153 8.08 -4.94 1.28
C ASP A 153 8.60 -6.07 2.17
N THR A 154 7.69 -6.82 2.78
CA THR A 154 8.01 -7.89 3.71
C THR A 154 7.25 -9.16 3.37
N PRO A 155 7.77 -10.34 3.74
CA PRO A 155 6.98 -11.56 3.73
C PRO A 155 5.69 -11.41 4.53
N GLY A 156 4.62 -12.05 4.07
CA GLY A 156 3.37 -12.09 4.84
C GLY A 156 3.43 -13.09 5.99
N PHE A 157 2.56 -12.88 6.97
CA PHE A 157 2.22 -13.90 7.96
C PHE A 157 0.92 -14.62 7.57
N GLY A 158 0.63 -15.77 8.16
CA GLY A 158 -0.47 -16.63 7.69
C GLY A 158 -0.16 -17.30 6.35
N ASP A 159 1.10 -17.67 6.15
CA ASP A 159 1.60 -18.34 4.95
C ASP A 159 0.92 -19.71 4.77
N THR A 160 0.58 -20.04 3.52
CA THR A 160 -0.01 -21.33 3.16
C THR A 160 0.88 -22.53 3.51
N ARG A 161 2.19 -22.30 3.69
CA ARG A 161 3.18 -23.30 4.11
C ARG A 161 3.16 -23.59 5.62
N GLY A 162 2.39 -22.81 6.39
CA GLY A 162 2.09 -23.06 7.79
C GLY A 162 2.95 -22.26 8.78
N ILE A 163 2.72 -22.52 10.07
CA ILE A 163 3.25 -21.72 11.20
C ILE A 163 4.78 -21.68 11.23
N GLU A 164 5.46 -22.78 10.88
CA GLU A 164 6.93 -22.81 10.85
C GLU A 164 7.51 -21.80 9.84
N GLN A 165 6.87 -21.67 8.68
CA GLN A 165 7.26 -20.67 7.69
C GLN A 165 6.98 -19.26 8.18
N ASP A 166 5.85 -19.06 8.89
CA ASP A 166 5.54 -17.76 9.45
C ASP A 166 6.54 -17.33 10.53
N ASP A 167 7.03 -18.27 11.36
CA ASP A 167 8.08 -17.98 12.35
C ASP A 167 9.39 -17.55 11.66
N LEU A 168 9.78 -18.21 10.56
CA LEU A 168 10.92 -17.81 9.72
C LEU A 168 10.71 -16.44 9.08
N ASN A 169 9.52 -16.18 8.53
CA ASN A 169 9.15 -14.89 7.95
C ASN A 169 9.27 -13.78 9.00
N MET A 170 8.76 -14.02 10.22
CA MET A 170 8.87 -13.08 11.32
C MET A 170 10.32 -12.84 11.76
N GLU A 171 11.15 -13.88 11.85
CA GLU A 171 12.57 -13.74 12.17
C GLU A 171 13.30 -12.88 11.12
N HIS A 172 13.08 -13.16 9.83
CA HIS A 172 13.66 -12.37 8.73
C HIS A 172 13.20 -10.90 8.76
N ILE A 173 11.92 -10.65 9.04
CA ILE A 173 11.39 -9.28 9.17
C ILE A 173 12.09 -8.55 10.31
N LEU A 174 12.20 -9.19 11.48
CA LEU A 174 12.82 -8.59 12.65
C LEU A 174 14.31 -8.31 12.42
N GLU A 175 15.05 -9.23 11.79
CA GLU A 175 16.45 -9.03 11.42
C GLU A 175 16.60 -7.83 10.48
N TYR A 176 15.80 -7.76 9.42
CA TYR A 176 15.84 -6.67 8.46
C TYR A 176 15.55 -5.32 9.14
N VAL A 177 14.49 -5.27 9.95
CA VAL A 177 14.06 -4.07 10.67
C VAL A 177 15.12 -3.60 11.68
N ASN A 178 15.80 -4.53 12.37
CA ASN A 178 16.88 -4.21 13.31
C ASN A 178 18.14 -3.66 12.63
N ASN A 179 18.34 -3.96 11.34
CA ASN A 179 19.48 -3.45 10.57
C ASN A 179 19.22 -2.06 9.95
N LEU A 180 17.98 -1.55 10.01
CA LEU A 180 17.67 -0.20 9.56
C LEU A 180 18.24 0.84 10.53
N THR A 181 18.79 1.93 10.00
CA THR A 181 19.26 3.06 10.83
C THR A 181 18.13 3.69 11.62
N HIS A 182 16.94 3.74 11.03
CA HIS A 182 15.72 4.27 11.64
C HIS A 182 14.47 3.80 10.89
N ILE A 183 13.32 3.87 11.57
CA ILE A 183 11.99 3.59 11.01
C ILE A 183 11.13 4.82 11.22
N ASN A 184 10.46 5.30 10.15
CA ASN A 184 9.62 6.49 10.21
C ASN A 184 8.16 6.10 10.41
N ALA A 185 7.71 5.05 9.71
CA ALA A 185 6.36 4.51 9.79
C ALA A 185 6.33 2.98 9.64
N ILE A 186 5.33 2.36 10.26
CA ILE A 186 5.02 0.94 10.09
C ILE A 186 3.58 0.87 9.61
N CYS A 187 3.38 0.51 8.35
CA CYS A 187 2.07 0.38 7.75
C CYS A 187 1.57 -1.05 7.94
N PHE A 188 0.57 -1.22 8.80
CA PHE A 188 -0.11 -2.48 9.04
C PHE A 188 -1.31 -2.61 8.10
N LEU A 189 -1.19 -3.47 7.09
CA LEU A 189 -2.15 -3.70 6.02
C LEU A 189 -3.14 -4.80 6.41
N LEU A 190 -4.42 -4.52 6.16
CA LEU A 190 -5.56 -5.39 6.44
C LEU A 190 -6.57 -5.30 5.29
N LYS A 191 -7.41 -6.33 5.11
CA LYS A 191 -8.64 -6.19 4.32
C LYS A 191 -9.77 -5.68 5.20
N PRO A 192 -10.71 -4.85 4.71
CA PRO A 192 -11.76 -4.26 5.54
C PRO A 192 -12.96 -5.18 5.80
N ASN A 193 -13.06 -6.32 5.11
CA ASN A 193 -14.18 -7.26 5.23
C ASN A 193 -13.81 -8.58 5.91
N GLU A 194 -12.85 -8.57 6.82
CA GLU A 194 -12.52 -9.76 7.58
C GLU A 194 -13.60 -10.05 8.62
N SER A 195 -14.25 -11.21 8.48
CA SER A 195 -15.27 -11.65 9.44
C SER A 195 -14.68 -12.06 10.79
N LYS A 196 -13.38 -12.38 10.83
CA LYS A 196 -12.62 -12.76 12.02
C LYS A 196 -11.16 -12.38 11.83
N LEU A 197 -10.52 -11.90 12.89
CA LEU A 197 -9.06 -11.83 12.96
C LEU A 197 -8.55 -13.14 13.56
N HIS A 198 -7.77 -13.90 12.79
CA HIS A 198 -7.17 -15.15 13.24
C HIS A 198 -6.31 -14.94 14.49
N ILE A 199 -6.24 -15.93 15.38
CA ILE A 199 -5.40 -15.83 16.59
C ILE A 199 -3.93 -15.59 16.25
N TYR A 200 -3.51 -16.01 15.07
CA TYR A 200 -2.17 -15.80 14.55
C TYR A 200 -1.84 -14.31 14.34
N TYR A 201 -2.79 -13.48 13.87
CA TYR A 201 -2.63 -12.01 13.81
C TYR A 201 -2.18 -11.44 15.16
N ARG A 202 -2.78 -11.91 16.24
CA ARG A 202 -2.45 -11.45 17.60
C ARG A 202 -1.03 -11.86 18.00
N LEU A 203 -0.59 -13.05 17.60
CA LEU A 203 0.77 -13.52 17.86
C LEU A 203 1.80 -12.69 17.08
N CYS A 204 1.58 -12.47 15.78
CA CYS A 204 2.47 -11.66 14.94
C CYS A 204 2.58 -10.23 15.46
N LEU A 205 1.46 -9.60 15.81
CA LEU A 205 1.47 -8.27 16.41
C LEU A 205 2.20 -8.24 17.75
N ASN A 206 2.01 -9.24 18.61
CA ASN A 206 2.75 -9.31 19.88
C ASN A 206 4.26 -9.46 19.65
N GLN A 207 4.68 -10.34 18.74
CA GLN A 207 6.09 -10.55 18.42
C GLN A 207 6.70 -9.28 17.81
N LEU A 208 6.07 -8.69 16.81
CA LEU A 208 6.51 -7.45 16.20
C LEU A 208 6.67 -6.34 17.23
N PHE A 209 5.63 -6.09 18.03
CA PHE A 209 5.66 -5.03 19.03
C PHE A 209 6.56 -5.34 20.23
N SER A 210 6.95 -6.60 20.45
CA SER A 210 7.94 -6.93 21.49
C SER A 210 9.35 -6.45 21.15
N VAL A 211 9.65 -6.30 19.85
CA VAL A 211 10.93 -5.80 19.35
C VAL A 211 10.90 -4.29 19.16
N LEU A 212 9.73 -3.73 18.86
CA LEU A 212 9.55 -2.29 18.75
C LEU A 212 9.51 -1.64 20.14
N ASP A 213 10.35 -0.64 20.37
CA ASP A 213 10.24 0.20 21.56
C ASP A 213 8.88 0.96 21.58
N GLN A 214 8.53 1.52 22.75
CA GLN A 214 7.27 2.26 22.89
C GLN A 214 7.18 3.48 21.94
N ASN A 215 8.32 4.00 21.47
CA ASN A 215 8.35 5.11 20.52
C ASN A 215 7.96 4.66 19.12
N ASN A 216 8.36 3.45 18.71
CA ASN A 216 8.04 2.87 17.42
C ASN A 216 6.57 2.39 17.34
N VAL A 217 5.96 2.00 18.47
CA VAL A 217 4.51 1.66 18.51
C VAL A 217 3.64 2.84 18.08
N LYS A 218 4.04 4.08 18.37
CA LYS A 218 3.33 5.30 17.93
C LYS A 218 3.49 5.60 16.44
N LYS A 219 4.40 4.91 15.75
CA LYS A 219 4.65 5.04 14.31
C LYS A 219 3.76 4.11 13.48
N VAL A 220 2.88 3.35 14.13
CA VAL A 220 1.95 2.43 13.46
C VAL A 220 0.86 3.22 12.74
N ILE A 221 0.71 2.90 11.48
CA ILE A 221 -0.32 3.38 10.58
C ILE A 221 -1.15 2.17 10.14
N VAL A 222 -2.47 2.30 10.16
CA VAL A 222 -3.36 1.21 9.73
C VAL A 222 -3.80 1.48 8.30
N CYS A 223 -3.57 0.51 7.42
CA CYS A 223 -3.89 0.60 6.00
C CYS A 223 -4.91 -0.50 5.65
N PHE A 224 -6.00 -0.14 4.98
CA PHE A 224 -6.95 -1.10 4.45
C PHE A 224 -6.79 -1.22 2.94
N THR A 225 -6.39 -2.40 2.47
CA THR A 225 -6.33 -2.75 1.04
C THR A 225 -7.69 -3.30 0.57
N ASN A 226 -7.91 -3.37 -0.74
CA ASN A 226 -9.15 -3.93 -1.31
C ASN A 226 -10.42 -3.22 -0.79
N SER A 227 -10.30 -1.91 -0.50
CA SER A 227 -11.31 -1.16 0.25
C SER A 227 -12.47 -0.63 -0.59
N ARG A 228 -12.45 -0.88 -1.92
CA ARG A 228 -13.55 -0.51 -2.80
C ARG A 228 -14.89 -1.11 -2.36
N SER A 229 -14.89 -2.37 -1.93
CA SER A 229 -16.09 -3.09 -1.47
C SER A 229 -16.74 -2.51 -0.21
N THR A 230 -16.00 -1.69 0.55
CA THR A 230 -16.47 -1.01 1.76
C THR A 230 -16.53 0.51 1.57
N PHE A 231 -16.58 0.97 0.32
CA PHE A 231 -16.61 2.39 -0.03
C PHE A 231 -15.44 3.17 0.59
N TYR A 232 -14.23 2.57 0.59
CA TYR A 232 -13.01 3.15 1.15
C TYR A 232 -13.12 3.43 2.64
N THR A 233 -13.70 2.48 3.38
CA THR A 233 -13.77 2.50 4.84
C THR A 233 -13.18 1.23 5.46
N PRO A 234 -12.74 1.29 6.73
CA PRO A 234 -12.21 0.13 7.45
C PRO A 234 -13.13 -1.10 7.60
N GLY A 235 -14.41 -0.98 7.25
CA GLY A 235 -15.39 -2.07 7.24
C GLY A 235 -15.54 -2.82 8.58
N ASP A 236 -15.92 -4.09 8.48
CA ASP A 236 -16.16 -5.01 9.60
C ASP A 236 -14.87 -5.38 10.34
N THR A 237 -13.71 -5.25 9.70
CA THR A 237 -12.40 -5.49 10.34
C THR A 237 -12.11 -4.46 11.45
N ALA A 238 -12.61 -3.24 11.32
CA ALA A 238 -12.31 -2.15 12.26
C ALA A 238 -12.69 -2.43 13.73
N PRO A 239 -13.93 -2.86 14.06
CA PRO A 239 -14.26 -3.22 15.43
C PRO A 239 -13.44 -4.41 15.96
N LEU A 240 -13.11 -5.38 15.11
CA LEU A 240 -12.28 -6.53 15.48
C LEU A 240 -10.85 -6.08 15.83
N LEU A 241 -10.27 -5.21 15.00
CA LEU A 241 -8.94 -4.65 15.25
C LEU A 241 -8.94 -3.84 16.55
N LYS A 242 -9.95 -2.99 16.79
CA LYS A 242 -10.09 -2.23 18.05
C LYS A 242 -10.10 -3.15 19.26
N GLN A 243 -10.84 -4.25 19.20
CA GLN A 243 -10.89 -5.21 20.30
C GLN A 243 -9.54 -5.91 20.50
N MET A 244 -8.88 -6.30 19.42
CA MET A 244 -7.58 -6.96 19.47
C MET A 244 -6.52 -6.03 20.07
N LEU A 245 -6.39 -4.78 19.57
CA LEU A 245 -5.42 -3.80 20.06
C LEU A 245 -5.60 -3.52 21.56
N ARG A 246 -6.84 -3.39 22.04
CA ARG A 246 -7.14 -3.24 23.49
C ARG A 246 -6.72 -4.45 24.34
N SER A 247 -6.63 -5.63 23.73
CA SER A 247 -6.27 -6.88 24.40
C SER A 247 -4.76 -7.16 24.40
N LEU A 248 -3.99 -6.40 23.62
CA LEU A 248 -2.54 -6.49 23.59
C LEU A 248 -2.00 -5.83 24.85
N ALA A 249 -1.06 -6.49 25.54
CA ALA A 249 -0.36 -5.91 26.69
C ALA A 249 0.79 -4.99 26.24
N ILE A 250 0.55 -4.26 25.14
CA ILE A 250 1.49 -3.38 24.45
C ILE A 250 0.92 -1.97 24.52
N GLY A 251 1.76 -0.93 24.42
CA GLY A 251 1.35 0.47 24.52
C GLY A 251 0.16 0.86 23.61
N ASP A 252 -0.37 2.06 23.79
CA ASP A 252 -1.55 2.55 23.06
C ASP A 252 -1.28 2.67 21.55
N VAL A 253 -1.52 1.58 20.79
CA VAL A 253 -1.42 1.55 19.33
C VAL A 253 -2.51 2.47 18.77
N PRO A 254 -2.16 3.55 18.05
CA PRO A 254 -3.16 4.48 17.55
C PRO A 254 -4.04 3.81 16.49
N PHE A 255 -5.35 3.97 16.62
CA PHE A 255 -6.30 3.61 15.55
C PHE A 255 -7.41 4.65 15.48
N LYS A 256 -7.13 5.72 14.74
CA LYS A 256 -7.98 6.90 14.54
C LYS A 256 -8.05 7.24 13.05
N LYS A 257 -8.93 8.18 12.68
CA LYS A 257 -9.10 8.58 11.29
C LYS A 257 -7.81 9.12 10.67
N GLU A 258 -7.00 9.81 11.47
CA GLU A 258 -5.81 10.51 11.01
C GLU A 258 -4.69 9.56 10.60
N ASN A 259 -4.56 8.42 11.29
CA ASN A 259 -3.53 7.40 11.02
C ASN A 259 -4.10 6.13 10.35
N THR A 260 -5.30 6.23 9.79
CA THR A 260 -5.95 5.13 9.06
C THR A 260 -6.18 5.52 7.61
N PHE A 261 -5.81 4.65 6.68
CA PHE A 261 -5.87 4.89 5.24
C PHE A 261 -6.54 3.72 4.52
N CYS A 262 -7.29 4.01 3.46
CA CYS A 262 -8.03 3.01 2.69
C CYS A 262 -7.63 3.11 1.22
N PHE A 263 -7.03 2.04 0.71
CA PHE A 263 -6.52 1.94 -0.64
C PHE A 263 -7.25 0.84 -1.40
N ASP A 264 -7.22 0.97 -2.71
CA ASP A 264 -7.58 -0.09 -3.63
C ASP A 264 -6.54 -0.13 -4.76
N SER A 265 -6.28 -1.32 -5.28
CA SER A 265 -5.29 -1.53 -6.36
C SER A 265 -5.94 -2.05 -7.63
N GLU A 266 -7.26 -2.03 -7.72
CA GLU A 266 -7.98 -2.52 -8.91
C GLU A 266 -7.76 -1.61 -10.11
N SER A 267 -7.56 -0.30 -9.92
CA SER A 267 -7.18 0.61 -11.01
C SER A 267 -5.80 0.29 -11.57
N PHE A 268 -4.84 -0.10 -10.73
CA PHE A 268 -3.55 -0.63 -11.20
C PHE A 268 -3.71 -1.94 -11.96
N ARG A 269 -4.50 -2.89 -11.44
CA ARG A 269 -4.77 -4.16 -12.14
C ARG A 269 -5.46 -3.93 -13.49
N TYR A 270 -6.36 -2.97 -13.56
CA TYR A 270 -6.99 -2.51 -14.80
C TYR A 270 -5.96 -2.01 -15.82
N LEU A 271 -5.03 -1.14 -15.40
CA LEU A 271 -3.98 -0.64 -16.29
C LEU A 271 -3.12 -1.78 -16.88
N VAL A 272 -2.68 -2.71 -16.02
CA VAL A 272 -1.90 -3.87 -16.47
C VAL A 272 -2.72 -4.79 -17.38
N ALA A 273 -4.02 -4.94 -17.12
CA ALA A 273 -4.93 -5.72 -17.95
C ALA A 273 -5.12 -5.09 -19.35
N LEU A 274 -5.27 -3.76 -19.44
CA LEU A 274 -5.32 -3.04 -20.72
C LEU A 274 -4.07 -3.31 -21.56
N GLN A 275 -2.89 -3.26 -20.94
CA GLN A 275 -1.62 -3.55 -21.62
C GLN A 275 -1.51 -5.01 -22.09
N ASN A 276 -2.25 -5.93 -21.47
CA ASN A 276 -2.37 -7.32 -21.89
C ASN A 276 -3.49 -7.53 -22.94
N GLY A 277 -4.04 -6.46 -23.50
CA GLY A 277 -5.05 -6.51 -24.57
C GLY A 277 -6.46 -6.87 -24.10
N ILE A 278 -6.73 -6.77 -22.79
CA ILE A 278 -8.05 -6.99 -22.21
C ILE A 278 -8.88 -5.72 -22.39
N ASN A 279 -10.09 -5.88 -22.93
CA ASN A 279 -11.01 -4.77 -23.15
C ASN A 279 -12.04 -4.67 -22.03
N PHE A 280 -12.40 -3.45 -21.67
CA PHE A 280 -13.39 -3.13 -20.64
C PHE A 280 -14.50 -2.27 -21.21
N SER A 281 -15.70 -2.34 -20.62
CA SER A 281 -16.76 -1.42 -20.98
C SER A 281 -16.49 -0.02 -20.41
N GLU A 282 -17.13 1.00 -20.98
CA GLU A 282 -17.05 2.36 -20.45
C GLU A 282 -17.52 2.45 -18.98
N LEU A 283 -18.50 1.62 -18.59
CA LEU A 283 -18.98 1.55 -17.22
C LEU A 283 -17.93 0.95 -16.28
N ASP A 284 -17.23 -0.11 -16.72
CA ASP A 284 -16.14 -0.69 -15.93
C ASP A 284 -14.98 0.29 -15.78
N ARG A 285 -14.65 1.03 -16.85
CA ARG A 285 -13.62 2.07 -16.82
C ARG A 285 -13.93 3.15 -15.77
N GLN A 286 -15.15 3.67 -15.74
CA GLN A 286 -15.57 4.69 -14.75
C GLN A 286 -15.39 4.20 -13.31
N GLU A 287 -15.68 2.92 -13.07
CA GLU A 287 -15.48 2.31 -11.77
C GLU A 287 -13.98 2.22 -11.38
N TYR A 288 -13.09 1.89 -12.32
CA TYR A 288 -11.64 1.91 -12.09
C TYR A 288 -11.10 3.33 -11.93
N GLU A 289 -11.67 4.31 -12.63
CA GLU A 289 -11.34 5.73 -12.46
C GLU A 289 -11.67 6.23 -11.05
N MET A 290 -12.85 5.88 -10.53
CA MET A 290 -13.19 6.18 -9.14
C MET A 290 -12.23 5.53 -8.15
N SER A 291 -11.78 4.30 -8.44
CA SER A 291 -10.75 3.63 -7.65
C SER A 291 -9.40 4.34 -7.67
N TRP A 292 -9.00 4.81 -8.85
CA TRP A 292 -7.79 5.61 -9.03
C TRP A 292 -7.85 6.89 -8.19
N ILE A 293 -8.90 7.69 -8.36
CA ILE A 293 -9.08 8.98 -7.66
C ILE A 293 -9.00 8.80 -6.14
N LYS A 294 -9.73 7.82 -5.59
CA LYS A 294 -9.75 7.57 -4.14
C LYS A 294 -8.40 7.09 -3.61
N SER A 295 -7.73 6.20 -4.34
CA SER A 295 -6.46 5.63 -3.90
C SER A 295 -5.29 6.59 -4.04
N VAL A 296 -5.27 7.43 -5.08
CA VAL A 296 -4.30 8.54 -5.22
C VAL A 296 -4.47 9.54 -4.09
N HIS A 297 -5.71 9.95 -3.79
CA HIS A 297 -5.98 10.85 -2.67
C HIS A 297 -5.44 10.31 -1.35
N ASP A 298 -5.76 9.05 -0.99
CA ASP A 298 -5.30 8.48 0.28
C ASP A 298 -3.78 8.21 0.29
N SER A 299 -3.16 7.98 -0.87
CA SER A 299 -1.70 7.84 -1.02
C SER A 299 -0.98 9.16 -0.71
N LYS A 300 -1.49 10.28 -1.25
CA LYS A 300 -0.99 11.63 -0.92
C LYS A 300 -1.18 11.95 0.55
N ARG A 301 -2.37 11.67 1.09
CA ARG A 301 -2.68 11.86 2.52
C ARG A 301 -1.75 11.06 3.43
N LEU A 302 -1.37 9.84 3.04
CA LEU A 302 -0.41 9.01 3.79
C LEU A 302 0.97 9.68 3.84
N ILE A 303 1.49 10.14 2.72
CA ILE A 303 2.79 10.83 2.65
C ILE A 303 2.75 12.09 3.50
N GLU A 304 1.72 12.93 3.35
CA GLU A 304 1.54 14.15 4.12
C GLU A 304 1.50 13.88 5.64
N TYR A 305 0.76 12.85 6.05
CA TYR A 305 0.67 12.45 7.45
C TYR A 305 2.05 12.08 8.01
N ILE A 306 2.81 11.24 7.29
CA ILE A 306 4.15 10.82 7.72
C ILE A 306 5.10 12.03 7.80
N CYS A 307 5.12 12.87 6.77
CA CYS A 307 5.94 14.08 6.74
C CYS A 307 5.62 15.03 7.91
N LYS A 308 4.33 15.21 8.22
CA LYS A 308 3.87 16.03 9.35
C LYS A 308 4.29 15.45 10.70
N GLU A 309 4.15 14.14 10.89
CA GLU A 309 4.59 13.46 12.11
C GLU A 309 6.10 13.56 12.31
N LEU A 310 6.89 13.50 11.23
CA LEU A 310 8.34 13.71 11.29
C LEU A 310 8.69 15.14 11.70
N ALA A 311 8.06 16.14 11.08
CA ALA A 311 8.28 17.55 11.43
C ALA A 311 7.95 17.85 12.90
N ASN A 312 6.84 17.31 13.40
CA ASN A 312 6.43 17.48 14.81
C ASN A 312 7.46 16.89 15.80
N ARG A 313 8.13 15.80 15.42
CA ARG A 313 9.15 15.15 16.27
C ARG A 313 10.45 15.94 16.32
N CYS A 314 10.86 16.57 15.22
CA CYS A 314 12.01 17.46 15.21
C CYS A 314 11.82 18.64 16.18
N ILE A 315 10.61 19.24 16.19
CA ILE A 315 10.28 20.38 17.08
C ILE A 315 10.27 19.99 18.56
N GLN A 316 9.97 18.73 18.90
CA GLN A 316 9.95 18.25 20.29
C GLN A 316 11.34 17.86 20.84
N GLN A 317 12.37 17.85 19.99
CA GLN A 317 13.75 17.53 20.36
C GLN A 317 14.65 18.77 20.53
N GLU A 318 14.14 19.97 20.20
CA GLU A 318 14.76 21.28 20.46
C GLU A 318 14.24 21.91 21.76
#